data_AF-A0A523R5N7-F1
#
_entry.id   AF-A0A523R5N7-F1
#
_cell.length_a   1.000
_cell.length_b   1.000
_cell.length_c   1.000
_cell.angle_alpha   90.00
_cell.angle_beta   90.00
_cell.angle_gamma   90.00
#
_symmetry.space_group_name_H-M   'P 1'
#
loop_
_entity.id
_entity.type
_entity.pdbx_description
1 polymer ?
#
loop_
_entity_poly.entity_id
_entity_poly.type
_entity_poly.pdbx_seq_one_letter_code
_entity_poly.pdbx_strand_id
1 'polypeptide(L)'
;MKISNSSLWRNMAIFGATIGLIIAIFGFTVNCEASNITWHQLNEATVAWDAVTTLTNGDPIPDGDLVKYRVFLVEPGKKDEKVNMGETELLEFKVGAPREGQWFAGVQAVRYRLIGEELKELGVSVIAWSDIPEFTNNNPFGIEFYFKPETTFNLRKEEVPL
;
A
#
# COMPACT_ATOMS: atom_id res chain seq x y z
N MET A 1 -28.39 -59.02 38.10
CA MET A 1 -28.67 -60.10 37.12
C MET A 1 -30.17 -60.11 36.82
N LYS A 2 -30.55 -60.26 35.53
CA LYS A 2 -31.86 -60.05 34.86
C LYS A 2 -32.20 -58.56 34.58
N ILE A 3 -31.98 -58.00 33.37
CA ILE A 3 -32.58 -58.26 32.02
C ILE A 3 -34.09 -57.88 32.06
N SER A 4 -34.69 -57.04 31.22
CA SER A 4 -34.42 -56.61 29.83
C SER A 4 -35.08 -55.25 29.51
N ASN A 5 -34.46 -54.55 28.55
CA ASN A 5 -35.12 -53.65 27.60
C ASN A 5 -36.26 -54.35 26.84
N SER A 6 -37.38 -53.66 26.63
CA SER A 6 -38.21 -53.82 25.43
C SER A 6 -39.02 -52.54 25.20
N SER A 7 -38.66 -51.79 24.16
CA SER A 7 -39.35 -51.76 22.86
C SER A 7 -40.38 -50.63 22.80
N LEU A 8 -40.08 -49.55 22.07
CA LEU A 8 -40.44 -49.46 20.64
C LEU A 8 -41.94 -49.63 20.40
N TRP A 9 -42.70 -48.58 20.71
CA TRP A 9 -43.98 -48.27 20.08
C TRP A 9 -43.89 -46.77 19.72
N ARG A 10 -43.24 -46.42 18.60
CA ARG A 10 -43.87 -46.11 17.32
C ARG A 10 -45.13 -45.22 17.42
N ASN A 11 -44.90 -43.98 16.98
CA ASN A 11 -45.72 -43.18 16.07
C ASN A 11 -46.69 -42.15 16.64
N MET A 12 -46.43 -40.92 16.17
CA MET A 12 -47.37 -39.84 15.87
C MET A 12 -47.89 -39.00 17.02
N ALA A 13 -47.16 -37.93 17.30
CA ALA A 13 -47.74 -36.61 17.52
C ALA A 13 -46.78 -35.53 17.01
N ILE A 14 -46.76 -35.38 15.67
CA ILE A 14 -46.46 -34.08 15.05
C ILE A 14 -47.62 -33.18 15.48
N PHE A 15 -47.36 -32.03 16.10
CA PHE A 15 -48.00 -30.73 15.85
C PHE A 15 -47.56 -29.69 16.89
N GLY A 16 -46.93 -28.62 16.41
CA GLY A 16 -47.16 -27.27 16.92
C GLY A 16 -46.30 -26.77 18.08
N ALA A 17 -45.09 -26.29 17.78
CA ALA A 17 -44.51 -25.16 18.49
C ALA A 17 -43.57 -24.38 17.57
N THR A 18 -44.17 -23.50 16.77
CA THR A 18 -43.54 -22.36 16.11
C THR A 18 -42.82 -21.48 17.13
N ILE A 19 -41.49 -21.49 17.15
CA ILE A 19 -40.69 -20.36 17.64
C ILE A 19 -39.53 -20.17 16.68
N GLY A 20 -39.61 -19.08 15.93
CA GLY A 20 -38.61 -18.69 14.94
C GLY A 20 -37.28 -18.35 15.59
N LEU A 21 -36.22 -18.89 15.00
CA LEU A 21 -34.86 -18.46 15.28
C LEU A 21 -34.24 -18.01 13.95
N ILE A 22 -34.58 -16.78 13.57
CA ILE A 22 -33.83 -15.99 12.58
C ILE A 22 -32.51 -15.63 13.25
N ILE A 23 -31.49 -16.48 13.12
CA ILE A 23 -30.13 -16.09 13.47
C ILE A 23 -29.62 -15.23 12.33
N ALA A 24 -29.43 -13.95 12.67
CA ALA A 24 -28.91 -12.90 11.83
C ALA A 24 -27.70 -13.37 11.02
N ILE A 25 -27.86 -13.32 9.70
CA ILE A 25 -26.77 -13.18 8.74
C ILE A 25 -26.08 -11.87 9.11
N PHE A 26 -25.06 -11.94 9.97
CA PHE A 26 -24.12 -10.84 10.13
C PHE A 26 -23.42 -10.69 8.79
N GLY A 27 -23.95 -9.78 7.98
CA GLY A 27 -23.30 -9.27 6.78
C GLY A 27 -21.95 -8.74 7.21
N PHE A 28 -20.91 -9.54 7.00
CA PHE A 28 -19.54 -9.09 7.01
C PHE A 28 -19.39 -8.26 5.73
N THR A 29 -19.89 -7.02 5.76
CA THR A 29 -19.52 -6.01 4.77
C THR A 29 -18.06 -5.71 5.04
N VAL A 30 -17.17 -6.43 4.35
CA VAL A 30 -15.81 -5.96 4.12
C VAL A 30 -15.96 -4.63 3.38
N ASN A 31 -15.94 -3.54 4.14
CA ASN A 31 -15.73 -2.22 3.60
C ASN A 31 -14.30 -2.24 3.04
N CYS A 32 -14.17 -2.65 1.79
CA CYS A 32 -12.99 -2.35 1.00
C CYS A 32 -13.03 -0.84 0.82
N GLU A 33 -12.46 -0.11 1.78
CA GLU A 33 -12.17 1.30 1.60
C GLU A 33 -11.17 1.36 0.46
N ALA A 34 -11.66 1.65 -0.74
CA ALA A 34 -10.82 1.97 -1.86
C ALA A 34 -10.02 3.21 -1.45
N SER A 35 -8.78 3.00 -1.02
CA SER A 35 -7.89 4.08 -0.66
C SER A 35 -7.70 4.93 -1.90
N ASN A 36 -8.30 6.12 -1.91
CA ASN A 36 -8.25 6.99 -3.06
C ASN A 36 -6.83 7.56 -3.17
N ILE A 37 -6.14 7.29 -4.27
CA ILE A 37 -4.79 7.79 -4.50
C ILE A 37 -4.88 9.28 -4.86
N THR A 38 -4.21 10.13 -4.09
CA THR A 38 -4.12 11.56 -4.41
C THR A 38 -3.00 11.79 -5.42
N TRP A 39 -3.35 12.27 -6.62
CA TRP A 39 -2.37 12.56 -7.67
C TRP A 39 -1.92 14.02 -7.64
N HIS A 40 -0.60 14.24 -7.65
CA HIS A 40 0.02 15.56 -7.67
C HIS A 40 0.66 15.82 -9.03
N GLN A 41 0.18 16.84 -9.76
CA GLN A 41 0.71 17.19 -11.07
C GLN A 41 1.98 18.05 -10.96
N LEU A 42 3.15 17.42 -10.87
CA LEU A 42 4.43 18.08 -10.64
C LEU A 42 5.56 17.33 -11.37
N ASN A 43 6.57 18.05 -11.86
CA ASN A 43 7.81 17.45 -12.38
C ASN A 43 8.75 16.99 -11.25
N GLU A 44 8.70 17.66 -10.10
CA GLU A 44 9.46 17.36 -8.89
C GLU A 44 8.56 17.38 -7.65
N ALA A 45 8.78 16.45 -6.73
CA ALA A 45 8.11 16.42 -5.44
C ALA A 45 9.12 16.13 -4.32
N THR A 46 8.93 16.74 -3.15
CA THR A 46 9.68 16.36 -1.94
C THR A 46 8.88 15.30 -1.21
N VAL A 47 9.50 14.14 -1.00
CA VAL A 47 8.94 13.04 -0.21
C VAL A 47 9.62 13.05 1.15
N ALA A 48 8.85 12.95 2.22
CA ALA A 48 9.36 12.91 3.60
C ALA A 48 8.83 11.66 4.32
N TRP A 49 9.57 11.20 5.31
CA TRP A 49 9.25 10.00 6.10
C TRP A 49 9.78 10.11 7.53
N ASP A 50 9.29 9.23 8.40
CA ASP A 50 9.77 9.13 9.77
C ASP A 50 11.05 8.30 9.85
N ALA A 51 11.91 8.65 10.80
CA ALA A 51 13.15 7.91 11.04
C ALA A 51 12.85 6.47 11.50
N VAL A 52 13.58 5.50 10.94
CA VAL A 52 13.51 4.11 11.42
C VAL A 52 14.38 3.98 12.67
N THR A 53 13.75 3.68 13.80
CA THR A 53 14.42 3.58 15.12
C THR A 53 14.54 2.15 15.64
N THR A 54 13.85 1.19 15.03
CA THR A 54 13.78 -0.20 15.49
C THR A 54 14.05 -1.20 14.36
N LEU A 55 14.57 -2.36 14.76
CA LEU A 55 14.72 -3.55 13.91
C LEU A 55 13.38 -4.29 13.76
N THR A 56 13.33 -5.26 12.86
CA THR A 56 12.12 -6.08 12.59
C THR A 56 11.59 -6.82 13.82
N ASN A 57 12.46 -7.13 14.80
CA ASN A 57 12.06 -7.77 16.05
C ASN A 57 11.62 -6.77 17.15
N GLY A 58 11.60 -5.47 16.84
CA GLY A 58 11.21 -4.41 17.77
C GLY A 58 12.35 -3.84 18.61
N ASP A 59 13.54 -4.45 18.58
CA ASP A 59 14.71 -3.93 19.30
C ASP A 59 15.17 -2.60 18.70
N PRO A 60 15.73 -1.66 19.48
CA PRO A 60 16.30 -0.44 18.94
C PRO A 60 17.47 -0.75 18.01
N ILE A 61 17.71 0.13 17.05
CA ILE A 61 18.91 0.04 16.22
C ILE A 61 20.15 0.17 17.10
N PRO A 62 21.10 -0.78 17.07
CA PRO A 62 22.28 -0.74 17.93
C PRO A 62 23.14 0.50 17.72
N ASP A 63 23.71 1.01 18.81
CA ASP A 63 24.64 2.13 18.77
C ASP A 63 25.82 1.86 17.81
N GLY A 64 26.21 2.90 17.07
CA GLY A 64 27.27 2.83 16.07
C GLY A 64 26.81 2.37 14.68
N ASP A 65 25.55 1.96 14.53
CA ASP A 65 24.96 1.74 13.21
C ASP A 65 24.43 3.04 12.61
N LEU A 66 24.52 3.11 11.28
CA LEU A 66 24.00 4.21 10.49
C LEU A 66 22.82 3.72 9.66
N VAL A 67 21.74 4.49 9.63
CA VAL A 67 20.61 4.25 8.74
C VAL A 67 20.64 5.26 7.61
N LYS A 68 20.63 4.76 6.38
CA LYS A 68 20.40 5.57 5.18
C LYS A 68 19.11 5.14 4.50
N TYR A 69 18.61 5.99 3.61
CA TYR A 69 17.36 5.78 2.91
C TYR A 69 17.60 5.81 1.41
N ARG A 70 17.29 4.71 0.74
CA ARG A 70 17.24 4.63 -0.72
C ARG A 70 15.86 5.02 -1.19
N VAL A 71 15.81 5.92 -2.17
CA VAL A 71 14.56 6.46 -2.70
C VAL A 71 14.36 5.94 -4.11
N PHE A 72 13.15 5.50 -4.41
CA PHE A 72 12.77 4.89 -5.68
C PHE A 72 11.54 5.58 -6.26
N LEU A 73 11.41 5.53 -7.58
CA LEU A 73 10.17 5.80 -8.30
C LEU A 73 9.73 4.58 -9.09
N VAL A 74 8.43 4.41 -9.26
CA VAL A 74 7.88 3.30 -10.06
C VAL A 74 6.55 3.65 -10.71
N GLU A 75 6.30 3.11 -11.91
CA GLU A 75 5.00 3.22 -12.57
C GLU A 75 3.95 2.32 -11.89
N PRO A 76 2.66 2.70 -11.93
CA PRO A 76 1.57 1.84 -11.47
C PRO A 76 1.62 0.44 -12.10
N GLY A 77 1.59 -0.60 -11.25
CA GLY A 77 1.62 -1.99 -11.69
C GLY A 77 3.00 -2.54 -12.08
N LYS A 78 4.09 -1.76 -11.96
CA LYS A 78 5.44 -2.17 -12.40
C LYS A 78 6.50 -2.14 -11.32
N LYS A 79 6.18 -2.59 -10.09
CA LYS A 79 7.06 -2.51 -8.90
C LYS A 79 8.48 -3.09 -9.13
N ASP A 80 8.62 -4.06 -10.03
CA ASP A 80 9.91 -4.66 -10.39
C ASP A 80 10.79 -3.75 -11.26
N GLU A 81 10.20 -2.80 -12.00
CA GLU A 81 10.88 -1.82 -12.87
C GLU A 81 11.19 -0.50 -12.15
N LYS A 82 11.34 -0.54 -10.82
CA LYS A 82 11.65 0.65 -10.02
C LYS A 82 12.95 1.32 -10.46
N VAL A 83 12.94 2.65 -10.49
CA VAL A 83 14.08 3.51 -10.77
C VAL A 83 14.67 3.97 -9.44
N ASN A 84 15.98 3.78 -9.25
CA ASN A 84 16.69 4.31 -8.09
C ASN A 84 16.97 5.82 -8.29
N MET A 85 16.48 6.64 -7.38
CA MET A 85 16.63 8.09 -7.40
C MET A 85 17.85 8.58 -6.62
N GLY A 86 18.34 7.77 -5.68
CA GLY A 86 19.48 8.11 -4.83
C GLY A 86 19.37 7.54 -3.43
N GLU A 87 20.36 7.88 -2.61
CA GLU A 87 20.46 7.51 -1.20
C GLU A 87 20.76 8.76 -0.35
N THR A 88 20.14 8.87 0.83
CA THR A 88 20.30 10.00 1.74
C THR A 88 20.24 9.58 3.21
N GLU A 89 20.83 10.38 4.09
CA GLU A 89 20.67 10.27 5.56
C GLU A 89 19.55 11.20 6.08
N LEU A 90 19.08 12.12 5.24
CA LEU A 90 17.99 13.03 5.57
C LEU A 90 16.64 12.28 5.57
N LEU A 91 15.66 12.85 6.26
CA LEU A 91 14.28 12.34 6.34
C LEU A 91 13.37 12.90 5.23
N GLU A 92 13.98 13.54 4.24
CA GLU A 92 13.31 14.02 3.05
C GLU A 92 14.21 13.88 1.82
N PHE A 93 13.60 13.76 0.65
CA PHE A 93 14.29 13.68 -0.62
C PHE A 93 13.44 14.26 -1.75
N LYS A 94 14.07 15.07 -2.59
CA LYS A 94 13.43 15.63 -3.78
C LYS A 94 13.55 14.64 -4.94
N VAL A 95 12.43 14.07 -5.35
CA VAL A 95 12.34 13.19 -6.52
C VAL A 95 11.88 13.98 -7.74
N GLY A 96 12.49 13.70 -8.90
CA GLY A 96 12.05 14.21 -10.20
C GLY A 96 11.55 13.07 -11.08
N ALA A 97 10.43 13.26 -11.77
CA ALA A 97 9.92 12.27 -12.72
C ALA A 97 10.90 12.11 -13.89
N PRO A 98 11.43 10.90 -14.17
CA PRO A 98 12.46 10.73 -15.21
C PRO A 98 11.89 10.83 -16.63
N ARG A 99 10.58 10.65 -16.78
CA ARG A 99 9.82 10.84 -18.03
C ARG A 99 8.35 11.12 -17.70
N GLU A 100 7.60 11.53 -18.71
CA GLU A 100 6.15 11.68 -18.60
C GLU A 100 5.48 10.38 -18.16
N GLY A 101 4.49 10.51 -17.28
CA GLY A 101 3.76 9.39 -16.72
C GLY A 101 3.31 9.62 -15.28
N GLN A 102 2.78 8.54 -14.71
CA GLN A 102 2.38 8.43 -13.32
C GLN A 102 3.42 7.62 -12.55
N TRP A 103 3.71 8.06 -11.32
CA TRP A 103 4.78 7.53 -10.50
C TRP A 103 4.34 7.39 -9.04
N PHE A 104 4.77 6.31 -8.40
CA PHE A 104 4.74 6.14 -6.94
C PHE A 104 6.14 6.24 -6.38
N ALA A 105 6.26 6.90 -5.23
CA ALA A 105 7.52 6.99 -4.51
C ALA A 105 7.68 5.80 -3.56
N GLY A 106 8.90 5.29 -3.44
CA GLY A 106 9.26 4.22 -2.53
C GLY A 106 10.48 4.59 -1.70
N VAL A 107 10.46 4.28 -0.41
CA VAL A 107 11.60 4.49 0.49
C VAL A 107 12.01 3.17 1.13
N GLN A 108 13.31 2.89 1.13
CA GLN A 108 13.90 1.71 1.77
C GLN A 108 14.96 2.15 2.77
N ALA A 109 14.82 1.73 4.02
CA ALA A 109 15.87 1.92 5.02
C ALA A 109 16.97 0.87 4.80
N VAL A 110 18.21 1.31 4.90
CA VAL A 110 19.41 0.51 4.75
C VAL A 110 20.27 0.72 5.98
N ARG A 111 20.56 -0.37 6.69
CA ARG A 111 21.39 -0.35 7.89
C ARG A 111 22.83 -0.62 7.52
N TYR A 112 23.70 0.26 7.95
CA TYR A 112 25.14 0.20 7.77
C TYR A 112 25.86 0.10 9.10
N ARG A 113 27.04 -0.50 9.10
CA ARG A 113 27.96 -0.53 10.24
C ARG A 113 29.39 -0.33 9.77
N LEU A 114 30.13 0.49 10.51
CA LEU A 114 31.56 0.61 10.31
C LEU A 114 32.26 -0.63 10.88
N ILE A 115 32.90 -1.42 10.03
CA ILE A 115 33.67 -2.61 10.42
C ILE A 115 35.11 -2.39 9.98
N GLY A 116 35.96 -1.99 10.93
CA GLY A 116 37.28 -1.45 10.63
C GLY A 116 37.16 -0.04 10.05
N GLU A 117 37.63 0.16 8.82
CA GLU A 117 37.54 1.44 8.10
C GLU A 117 36.48 1.41 6.99
N GLU A 118 35.77 0.28 6.81
CA GLU A 118 34.77 0.10 5.76
C GLU A 118 33.35 0.19 6.31
N LEU A 119 32.51 1.01 5.67
CA LEU A 119 31.08 1.04 5.93
C LEU A 119 30.41 -0.13 5.19
N LYS A 120 29.92 -1.11 5.94
CA LYS A 120 29.28 -2.31 5.39
C LYS A 120 27.77 -2.27 5.54
N GLU A 121 27.06 -2.61 4.48
CA GLU A 121 25.62 -2.84 4.51
C GLU A 121 25.32 -4.12 5.29
N LEU A 122 24.48 -4.04 6.31
CA LEU A 122 24.06 -5.17 7.13
C LEU A 122 22.69 -5.71 6.71
N GLY A 123 21.83 -4.87 6.15
CA GLY A 123 20.50 -5.28 5.71
C GLY A 123 19.63 -4.12 5.27
N VAL A 124 18.48 -4.48 4.70
CA VAL A 124 17.50 -3.54 4.14
C VAL A 124 16.09 -3.84 4.65
N SER A 125 15.26 -2.80 4.74
CA SER A 125 13.82 -2.95 4.96
C SER A 125 13.09 -3.37 3.68
N VAL A 126 11.80 -3.70 3.82
CA VAL A 126 10.87 -3.62 2.68
C VAL A 126 10.79 -2.17 2.18
N ILE A 127 10.39 -2.00 0.91
CA ILE A 127 10.17 -0.67 0.36
C ILE A 127 8.77 -0.19 0.79
N ALA A 128 8.73 0.92 1.51
CA ALA A 128 7.50 1.61 1.85
C ALA A 128 7.05 2.44 0.63
N TRP A 129 5.99 2.00 -0.05
CA TRP A 129 5.46 2.67 -1.24
C TRP A 129 4.32 3.64 -0.95
N SER A 130 4.26 4.74 -1.70
CA SER A 130 3.26 5.80 -1.53
C SER A 130 1.84 5.42 -1.95
N ASP A 131 1.65 4.30 -2.66
CA ASP A 131 0.34 3.75 -3.01
C ASP A 131 -0.24 2.79 -1.96
N ILE A 132 0.51 2.52 -0.87
CA ILE A 132 0.12 1.59 0.17
C ILE A 132 -0.34 2.39 1.42
N PRO A 133 -1.63 2.28 1.84
CA PRO A 133 -2.18 3.04 2.97
C PRO A 133 -1.41 2.86 4.28
N GLU A 134 -0.95 1.64 4.55
CA GLU A 134 -0.23 1.26 5.76
C GLU A 134 1.09 2.01 5.92
N PHE A 135 1.67 2.49 4.82
CA PHE A 135 2.93 3.24 4.81
C PHE A 135 2.76 4.75 4.69
N THR A 136 1.51 5.21 4.52
CA THR A 136 1.21 6.62 4.21
C THR A 136 0.24 7.25 5.20
N ASN A 137 0.10 6.66 6.40
CA ASN A 137 -0.88 7.09 7.41
C ASN A 137 -2.30 7.17 6.81
N ASN A 138 -2.67 6.18 5.99
CA ASN A 138 -3.93 6.11 5.25
C ASN A 138 -4.16 7.26 4.26
N ASN A 139 -3.10 7.89 3.75
CA ASN A 139 -3.18 8.91 2.71
C ASN A 139 -2.26 8.60 1.51
N PRO A 140 -2.60 7.59 0.68
CA PRO A 140 -1.81 7.25 -0.49
C PRO A 140 -1.75 8.40 -1.50
N PHE A 141 -0.59 8.52 -2.15
CA PHE A 141 -0.35 9.57 -3.13
C PHE A 141 0.51 9.10 -4.29
N GLY A 142 0.39 9.80 -5.42
CA GLY A 142 1.18 9.60 -6.62
C GLY A 142 1.62 10.93 -7.23
N ILE A 143 2.65 10.87 -8.07
CA ILE A 143 3.18 11.99 -8.82
C ILE A 143 2.80 11.78 -10.28
N GLU A 144 2.26 12.82 -10.91
CA GLU A 144 1.85 12.79 -12.31
C GLU A 144 2.57 13.90 -13.08
N PHE A 145 3.23 13.54 -14.16
CA PHE A 145 3.95 14.50 -15.00
C PHE A 145 3.61 14.28 -16.47
N TYR A 146 3.00 15.30 -17.09
CA TYR A 146 2.67 15.32 -18.52
C TYR A 146 2.87 16.74 -19.07
N PHE A 147 3.43 16.85 -20.27
CA PHE A 147 3.42 18.06 -21.06
C PHE A 147 1.99 18.33 -21.57
N LYS A 148 1.56 19.58 -21.47
CA LYS A 148 0.26 19.99 -21.97
C LYS A 148 0.35 20.23 -23.48
N PRO A 149 -0.62 19.74 -24.28
CA PRO A 149 -0.71 20.14 -25.68
C PRO A 149 -0.82 21.66 -25.83
N GLU A 150 -0.36 22.16 -26.97
CA GLU A 150 -0.55 23.58 -27.32
C GLU A 150 -2.03 23.91 -27.59
N THR A 151 -2.34 25.21 -27.64
CA THR A 151 -3.70 25.69 -27.94
C THR A 151 -4.14 25.24 -29.32
N THR A 152 -5.39 24.80 -29.45
CA THR A 152 -5.98 24.45 -30.75
C THR A 152 -6.20 25.71 -31.58
N PHE A 153 -5.76 25.69 -32.84
CA PHE A 153 -6.02 26.74 -33.83
C PHE A 153 -6.96 26.25 -34.95
N ASN A 154 -7.57 27.18 -35.69
CA ASN A 154 -8.45 26.90 -36.84
C ASN A 154 -9.72 26.09 -36.51
N LEU A 155 -10.44 26.41 -35.44
CA LEU A 155 -11.77 25.85 -35.17
C LEU A 155 -12.72 26.17 -36.34
N ARG A 156 -13.36 25.13 -36.89
CA ARG A 156 -14.34 25.26 -37.99
C ARG A 156 -15.68 24.69 -37.54
N LYS A 157 -16.78 25.32 -37.97
CA LYS A 157 -18.12 24.75 -37.85
C LYS A 157 -18.33 23.75 -38.99
N GLU A 158 -18.82 22.57 -38.67
CA GLU A 158 -19.30 21.64 -39.70
C GLU A 158 -20.58 22.21 -40.33
N GLU A 159 -20.55 22.44 -41.64
CA GLU A 159 -21.74 22.78 -42.40
C GLU A 159 -22.47 21.48 -42.73
N VAL A 160 -23.62 21.23 -42.11
CA VAL A 160 -24.49 20.12 -42.48
C VAL A 160 -25.12 20.48 -43.83
N PRO A 161 -24.90 19.69 -44.90
CA PRO A 161 -25.55 19.95 -46.18
C PRO A 161 -27.08 19.82 -46.03
N LEU A 162 -27.81 20.83 -46.50
CA LEU A 162 -29.27 20.84 -46.61
C LEU A 162 -29.75 19.95 -47.77
#